data_AF-A0A7Y7DFL0-F1
#
_entry.id   AF-A0A7Y7DFL0-F1
#
_cell.length_a   1.000
_cell.length_b   1.000
_cell.length_c   1.000
_cell.angle_alpha   90.00
_cell.angle_beta   90.00
_cell.angle_gamma   90.00
#
_symmetry.space_group_name_H-M   'P 1'
#
loop_
_entity.id
_entity.type
_entity.pdbx_description
1 polymer ?
#
loop_
_entity_poly.entity_id
_entity_poly.type
_entity_poly.pdbx_seq_one_letter_code
_entity_poly.pdbx_strand_id
1 'polypeptide(L)'
;MSGLKKIIEKLGPGPLVAAAFIGPGTVMVCTSAGFDYGYNLLWAVGLSILITVILQEIAGRIGIATGKDLGELIRSQDSMWLFKGIQILLVFGAIIIGNIAYESGNLTGARLGLEVFFQFPKWQVAGLSIETGNLIIGLLALFLLWFANYQLIERILIFLVIG
;
A
#
# COMPACT_ATOMS: atom_id res chain seq x y z
N MET A 1 -16.80 -17.06 -24.06
CA MET A 1 -16.25 -16.15 -23.03
C MET A 1 -16.69 -16.56 -21.60
N SER A 2 -16.59 -17.84 -21.23
CA SER A 2 -17.22 -18.39 -20.00
C SER A 2 -16.23 -18.90 -18.93
N GLY A 3 -15.07 -19.43 -19.31
CA GLY A 3 -14.08 -19.98 -18.36
C GLY A 3 -13.36 -18.91 -17.54
N LEU A 4 -12.97 -17.79 -18.17
CA LEU A 4 -12.24 -16.72 -17.50
C LEU A 4 -13.08 -16.05 -16.40
N LYS A 5 -14.37 -15.82 -16.66
CA LYS A 5 -15.30 -15.21 -15.69
C LYS A 5 -15.48 -16.08 -14.44
N LYS A 6 -15.61 -17.40 -14.60
CA LYS A 6 -15.69 -18.36 -13.49
C LYS A 6 -14.39 -18.47 -12.68
N ILE A 7 -13.23 -18.27 -13.29
CA ILE A 7 -11.94 -18.24 -12.58
C ILE A 7 -11.83 -16.94 -11.76
N ILE A 8 -12.20 -15.80 -12.34
CA ILE A 8 -12.23 -14.50 -11.66
C ILE A 8 -13.22 -14.49 -10.49
N GLU A 9 -14.41 -15.08 -10.65
CA GLU A 9 -15.39 -15.24 -9.57
C GLU A 9 -14.89 -16.15 -8.42
N LYS A 10 -13.99 -17.11 -8.71
CA LYS A 10 -13.41 -18.04 -7.72
C LYS A 10 -12.12 -17.54 -7.07
N LEU A 11 -11.44 -16.56 -7.66
CA LEU A 11 -10.17 -16.02 -7.16
C LEU A 11 -10.34 -15.21 -5.87
N GLY A 12 -11.57 -14.85 -5.49
CA GLY A 12 -11.87 -14.10 -4.28
C GLY A 12 -11.22 -12.71 -4.29
N PRO A 13 -11.09 -12.04 -3.12
CA PRO A 13 -10.51 -10.69 -3.03
C PRO A 13 -8.98 -10.67 -3.16
N GLY A 14 -8.31 -11.83 -3.24
CA GLY A 14 -6.84 -11.94 -3.22
C GLY A 14 -6.12 -11.10 -4.30
N PRO A 15 -6.54 -11.15 -5.57
CA PRO A 15 -5.94 -10.30 -6.62
C PRO A 15 -6.12 -8.80 -6.37
N LEU A 16 -7.26 -8.37 -5.81
CA LEU A 16 -7.50 -6.97 -5.46
C LEU A 16 -6.54 -6.51 -4.36
N VAL A 17 -6.32 -7.36 -3.35
CA VAL A 17 -5.34 -7.12 -2.28
C VAL A 17 -3.93 -7.03 -2.86
N ALA A 18 -3.54 -7.96 -3.74
CA ALA A 18 -2.23 -7.93 -4.38
C ALA A 18 -2.02 -6.66 -5.24
N ALA A 19 -3.03 -6.24 -6.00
CA ALA A 19 -2.98 -5.02 -6.79
C ALA A 19 -2.82 -3.77 -5.91
N ALA A 20 -3.44 -3.75 -4.73
CA ALA A 20 -3.31 -2.63 -3.79
C ALA A 20 -1.89 -2.49 -3.19
N PHE A 21 -1.11 -3.58 -3.13
CA PHE A 21 0.25 -3.59 -2.58
C PHE A 21 1.36 -3.35 -3.62
N ILE A 22 1.03 -3.38 -4.92
CA ILE A 22 1.99 -3.16 -6.00
C ILE A 22 1.87 -1.70 -6.45
N GLY A 23 2.81 -0.88 -6.00
CA GLY A 23 2.93 0.52 -6.40
C GLY A 23 4.31 0.85 -7.00
N PRO A 24 4.47 2.07 -7.54
CA PRO A 24 5.75 2.54 -8.09
C PRO A 24 6.86 2.56 -7.03
N GLY A 25 6.51 2.73 -5.75
CA GLY A 25 7.46 2.62 -4.64
C GLY A 25 8.04 1.22 -4.51
N THR A 26 7.18 0.20 -4.49
CA THR A 26 7.58 -1.21 -4.41
C THR A 26 8.48 -1.60 -5.58
N VAL A 27 8.12 -1.19 -6.81
CA VAL A 27 8.93 -1.47 -8.01
C VAL A 27 10.30 -0.80 -7.93
N MET A 28 10.37 0.46 -7.49
CA MET A 28 11.63 1.18 -7.34
C MET A 28 12.54 0.55 -6.28
N VAL A 29 11.99 0.20 -5.11
CA VAL A 29 12.75 -0.45 -4.03
C VAL A 29 13.31 -1.80 -4.48
N CYS A 30 12.49 -2.65 -5.13
CA CYS A 30 12.96 -3.93 -5.65
C CYS A 30 14.04 -3.76 -6.73
N THR A 31 13.89 -2.76 -7.60
CA THR A 31 14.88 -2.47 -8.66
C THR A 31 16.20 -1.97 -8.08
N SER A 32 16.16 -1.02 -7.15
CA SER A 32 17.36 -0.50 -6.46
C SER A 32 18.04 -1.61 -5.66
N ALA A 33 17.27 -2.41 -4.91
CA ALA A 33 17.82 -3.53 -4.15
C ALA A 33 18.50 -4.56 -5.06
N GLY A 34 17.94 -4.83 -6.25
CA GLY A 34 18.56 -5.70 -7.25
C GLY A 34 19.83 -5.11 -7.87
N PHE A 35 19.86 -3.79 -8.09
CA PHE A 35 21.04 -3.09 -8.58
C PHE A 35 22.18 -3.08 -7.54
N ASP A 36 21.86 -2.76 -6.28
CA ASP A 36 22.85 -2.60 -5.21
C ASP A 36 23.34 -3.94 -4.64
N TYR A 37 22.46 -4.94 -4.54
CA TYR A 37 22.74 -6.21 -3.85
C TYR A 37 22.64 -7.45 -4.75
N GLY A 38 22.31 -7.30 -6.03
CA GLY A 38 22.11 -8.42 -6.93
C GLY A 38 21.05 -9.40 -6.40
N TYR A 39 21.40 -10.69 -6.36
CA TYR A 39 20.52 -11.75 -5.87
C TYR A 39 20.64 -12.02 -4.36
N ASN A 40 21.50 -11.31 -3.63
CA ASN A 40 21.77 -11.59 -2.22
C ASN A 40 20.56 -11.39 -1.30
N LEU A 41 19.57 -10.58 -1.71
CA LEU A 41 18.36 -10.30 -0.94
C LEU A 41 17.18 -11.20 -1.31
N LEU A 42 17.32 -12.13 -2.27
CA LEU A 42 16.21 -12.99 -2.71
C LEU A 42 15.64 -13.85 -1.58
N TRP A 43 16.49 -14.34 -0.67
CA TRP A 43 16.03 -15.13 0.48
C TRP A 43 15.14 -14.30 1.41
N ALA A 44 15.46 -13.03 1.61
CA ALA A 44 14.67 -12.11 2.44
C ALA A 44 13.32 -11.80 1.79
N VAL A 45 13.30 -11.60 0.46
CA VAL A 45 12.07 -11.44 -0.31
C VAL A 45 11.19 -12.69 -0.20
N GLY A 46 11.78 -13.88 -0.35
CA GLY A 46 11.05 -15.15 -0.20
C GLY A 46 10.43 -15.33 1.17
N LEU A 47 11.18 -15.02 2.25
CA LEU A 47 10.65 -15.04 3.62
C LEU A 47 9.55 -14.01 3.84
N SER A 48 9.71 -12.79 3.31
CA SER A 48 8.69 -11.75 3.40
C SER A 48 7.38 -12.20 2.75
N ILE A 49 7.43 -12.80 1.56
CA ILE A 49 6.25 -13.31 0.86
C ILE A 49 5.56 -14.39 1.70
N LEU A 50 6.32 -15.34 2.25
CA LEU A 50 5.78 -16.41 3.09
C LEU A 50 5.05 -15.85 4.32
N ILE A 51 5.67 -14.91 5.03
CA ILE A 51 5.07 -14.27 6.20
C ILE A 51 3.80 -13.51 5.80
N THR A 52 3.84 -12.74 4.71
CA THR A 52 2.70 -11.98 4.21
C THR A 52 1.52 -12.89 3.86
N VAL A 53 1.76 -14.04 3.21
CA VAL A 53 0.70 -15.00 2.88
C VAL A 53 0.04 -15.55 4.15
N ILE A 54 0.83 -15.92 5.17
CA ILE A 54 0.29 -16.42 6.44
C ILE A 54 -0.54 -15.34 7.15
N LEU A 55 -0.02 -14.11 7.23
CA LEU A 55 -0.74 -13.00 7.87
C LEU A 55 -2.04 -12.66 7.16
N GLN A 56 -2.03 -12.64 5.83
CA GLN A 56 -3.22 -12.36 5.02
C GLN A 56 -4.27 -13.47 5.14
N GLU A 57 -3.83 -14.72 5.25
CA GLU A 57 -4.71 -15.87 5.46
C GLU A 57 -5.41 -15.82 6.82
N ILE A 58 -4.68 -15.49 7.89
CA ILE A 58 -5.23 -15.29 9.23
C ILE A 58 -6.22 -14.12 9.24
N ALA A 59 -5.85 -12.98 8.65
CA ALA A 59 -6.73 -11.81 8.54
C ALA A 59 -8.03 -12.14 7.77
N GLY A 60 -7.91 -12.88 6.67
CA GLY A 60 -9.05 -13.37 5.90
C GLY A 60 -9.95 -14.32 6.69
N ARG A 61 -9.37 -15.28 7.42
CA ARG A 61 -10.12 -16.19 8.30
C ARG A 61 -10.87 -15.46 9.40
N ILE A 62 -10.25 -14.47 10.03
CA ILE A 62 -10.88 -13.65 11.06
C ILE A 62 -12.09 -12.91 10.49
N GLY A 63 -11.94 -12.25 9.33
CA GLY A 63 -13.03 -11.53 8.68
C GLY A 63 -14.19 -12.46 8.30
N ILE A 64 -13.90 -13.64 7.77
CA ILE A 64 -14.93 -14.63 7.40
C ILE A 64 -15.63 -15.22 8.63
N ALA A 65 -14.88 -15.56 9.67
CA ALA A 65 -15.43 -16.25 10.85
C ALA A 65 -16.22 -15.32 11.78
N THR A 66 -15.80 -14.05 11.89
CA THR A 66 -16.36 -13.10 12.86
C THR A 66 -17.26 -12.04 12.22
N GLY A 67 -17.14 -11.82 10.90
CA GLY A 67 -17.79 -10.72 10.19
C GLY A 67 -17.29 -9.34 10.60
N LYS A 68 -16.17 -9.26 11.34
CA LYS A 68 -15.59 -8.04 11.89
C LYS A 68 -14.16 -7.85 11.42
N ASP A 69 -13.71 -6.60 11.35
CA ASP A 69 -12.29 -6.32 11.14
C ASP A 69 -11.48 -6.46 12.45
N LEU A 70 -10.15 -6.48 12.33
CA LEU A 70 -9.25 -6.67 13.48
C LEU A 70 -9.38 -5.54 14.51
N GLY A 71 -9.63 -4.30 14.06
CA GLY A 71 -9.82 -3.14 14.93
C GLY A 71 -11.12 -3.21 15.71
N GLU A 72 -12.20 -3.65 15.07
CA GLU A 72 -13.49 -3.93 15.70
C GLU A 72 -13.38 -5.05 16.73
N LEU A 73 -12.61 -6.10 16.43
CA LEU A 73 -12.33 -7.18 17.36
C LEU A 73 -11.61 -6.67 18.61
N ILE A 74 -10.51 -5.93 18.46
CA ILE A 74 -9.78 -5.32 19.58
C ILE A 74 -10.70 -4.42 20.41
N ARG A 75 -11.54 -3.62 19.74
CA ARG A 75 -12.51 -2.75 20.41
C ARG A 75 -13.62 -3.52 21.11
N SER A 76 -13.97 -4.72 20.65
CA SER A 76 -15.02 -5.55 21.26
C SER A 76 -14.54 -6.44 22.41
N GLN A 77 -13.23 -6.52 22.67
CA GLN A 77 -12.71 -7.29 23.80
C GLN A 77 -13.10 -6.66 25.14
N ASP A 78 -13.55 -7.53 26.05
CA ASP A 78 -13.72 -7.22 27.46
C ASP A 78 -12.36 -7.31 28.15
N SER A 79 -11.70 -6.16 28.24
CA SER A 79 -10.41 -5.96 28.90
C SER A 79 -10.48 -4.72 29.76
N MET A 80 -9.67 -4.68 30.82
CA MET A 80 -9.54 -3.49 31.66
C MET A 80 -9.21 -2.28 30.78
N TRP A 81 -9.85 -1.13 31.04
CA TRP A 81 -9.79 0.06 30.20
C TRP A 81 -8.35 0.47 29.83
N LEU A 82 -7.40 0.33 30.76
CA LEU A 82 -5.99 0.63 30.52
C LEU A 82 -5.36 -0.27 29.43
N PHE A 83 -5.56 -1.58 29.51
CA PHE A 83 -5.02 -2.54 28.53
C PHE A 83 -5.65 -2.34 27.15
N LYS A 84 -6.96 -2.09 27.12
CA LYS A 84 -7.69 -1.78 25.89
C LYS A 84 -7.19 -0.49 25.24
N GLY A 85 -6.93 0.54 26.03
CA GLY A 85 -6.36 1.81 25.56
C GLY A 85 -4.98 1.62 24.92
N ILE A 86 -4.10 0.84 25.57
CA ILE A 86 -2.75 0.54 25.05
C ILE A 86 -2.83 -0.25 23.73
N GLN A 87 -3.68 -1.27 23.65
CA GLN A 87 -3.84 -2.08 22.43
C GLN A 87 -4.33 -1.24 21.25
N ILE A 88 -5.36 -0.41 21.47
CA ILE A 88 -5.88 0.49 20.44
C ILE A 88 -4.79 1.47 20.00
N LEU A 89 -4.05 2.07 20.93
CA LEU A 89 -2.97 3.00 20.61
C LEU A 89 -1.88 2.34 19.77
N LEU A 90 -1.44 1.14 20.16
CA LEU A 90 -0.40 0.41 19.44
C LEU A 90 -0.83 0.02 18.03
N VAL A 91 -2.03 -0.53 17.87
CA VAL A 91 -2.53 -0.97 16.57
C VAL A 91 -2.82 0.22 15.67
N PHE A 92 -3.50 1.23 16.18
CA PHE A 92 -3.80 2.45 15.43
C PHE A 92 -2.51 3.19 15.04
N GLY A 93 -1.55 3.28 15.96
CA GLY A 93 -0.23 3.86 15.69
C GLY A 93 0.53 3.08 14.62
N ALA A 94 0.56 1.75 14.71
CA ALA A 94 1.21 0.90 13.71
C ALA A 94 0.57 1.06 12.32
N ILE A 95 -0.77 1.12 12.23
CA ILE A 95 -1.49 1.34 10.97
C ILE A 95 -1.15 2.71 10.39
N ILE A 96 -1.19 3.78 11.19
CA ILE A 96 -0.88 5.14 10.71
C ILE A 96 0.57 5.21 10.21
N ILE A 97 1.53 4.77 11.02
CA ILE A 97 2.95 4.84 10.65
C ILE A 97 3.21 3.97 9.43
N GLY A 98 2.64 2.77 9.37
CA GLY A 98 2.75 1.87 8.23
C GLY A 98 2.20 2.47 6.93
N ASN A 99 0.99 3.05 6.98
CA ASN A 99 0.38 3.70 5.81
C ASN A 99 1.16 4.95 5.38
N ILE A 100 1.66 5.75 6.31
CA ILE A 100 2.52 6.90 6.00
C ILE A 100 3.81 6.44 5.31
N ALA A 101 4.46 5.39 5.83
CA ALA A 101 5.67 4.85 5.24
C ALA A 101 5.42 4.27 3.83
N TYR A 102 4.33 3.52 3.68
CA TYR A 102 3.92 2.94 2.39
C TYR A 102 3.63 4.03 1.35
N GLU A 103 2.81 5.02 1.71
CA GLU A 103 2.43 6.10 0.79
C GLU A 103 3.63 7.01 0.46
N SER A 104 4.49 7.30 1.43
CA SER A 104 5.75 8.02 1.20
C SER A 104 6.66 7.28 0.22
N GLY A 105 6.72 5.95 0.32
CA GLY A 105 7.42 5.09 -0.62
C GLY A 105 6.85 5.18 -2.04
N ASN A 106 5.52 5.09 -2.18
CA ASN A 106 4.86 5.22 -3.47
C ASN A 106 5.05 6.60 -4.10
N LEU A 107 4.96 7.67 -3.30
CA LEU A 107 5.17 9.03 -3.75
C LEU A 107 6.60 9.24 -4.26
N THR A 108 7.58 8.73 -3.50
CA THR A 108 9.00 8.82 -3.86
C THR A 108 9.31 7.98 -5.09
N GLY A 109 8.76 6.76 -5.20
CA GLY A 109 8.91 5.91 -6.37
C GLY A 109 8.29 6.53 -7.62
N ALA A 110 7.11 7.14 -7.50
CA ALA A 110 6.47 7.87 -8.60
C ALA A 110 7.31 9.07 -9.05
N ARG A 111 7.85 9.86 -8.10
CA ARG A 111 8.75 10.97 -8.41
C ARG A 111 10.00 10.49 -9.15
N LEU A 112 10.68 9.47 -8.64
CA LEU A 112 11.89 8.91 -9.26
C LEU A 112 11.61 8.36 -10.67
N GLY A 113 10.46 7.70 -10.86
CA GLY A 113 10.03 7.26 -12.19
C GLY A 113 9.77 8.42 -13.15
N LEU A 114 9.13 9.49 -12.68
CA LEU A 114 8.87 10.69 -13.48
C LEU A 114 10.14 11.53 -13.73
N GLU A 115 11.12 11.47 -12.83
CA GLU A 115 12.39 12.20 -12.94
C GLU A 115 13.21 11.78 -14.17
N VAL A 116 12.95 10.59 -14.72
CA VAL A 116 13.50 10.13 -16.01
C VAL A 116 13.06 11.02 -17.17
N PHE A 117 11.87 11.62 -17.10
CA PHE A 117 11.29 12.45 -18.17
C PHE A 117 11.31 13.94 -17.83
N PHE A 118 11.02 14.29 -16.57
CA PHE A 118 10.90 15.67 -16.09
C PHE A 118 11.72 15.86 -14.82
N GLN A 119 12.74 16.71 -14.87
CA GLN A 119 13.52 17.03 -13.68
C GLN A 119 12.78 18.04 -12.81
N PHE A 120 12.58 17.68 -11.54
CA PHE A 120 11.90 18.54 -10.57
C PHE A 120 12.91 19.38 -9.77
N PRO A 121 12.66 20.68 -9.58
CA PRO A 121 13.55 21.53 -8.79
C PRO A 121 13.54 21.12 -7.32
N LYS A 122 14.70 21.12 -6.65
CA LYS A 122 14.79 20.85 -5.21
C LYS A 122 14.80 22.16 -4.44
N TRP A 123 13.93 22.30 -3.45
CA TRP A 123 13.88 23.49 -2.62
C TRP A 123 14.48 23.19 -1.25
N GLN A 124 15.50 23.94 -0.86
CA GLN A 124 16.10 23.80 0.45
C GLN A 124 15.64 24.97 1.32
N VAL A 125 14.78 24.71 2.30
CA VAL A 125 14.25 25.73 3.22
C VAL A 125 14.69 25.36 4.62
N ALA A 126 15.46 26.23 5.28
CA ALA A 126 15.88 26.08 6.68
C ALA A 126 16.54 24.71 7.00
N GLY A 127 17.31 24.14 6.08
CA GLY A 127 17.98 22.84 6.25
C GLY A 127 17.14 21.61 5.88
N LEU A 128 15.85 21.79 5.54
CA LEU A 128 14.99 20.75 5.00
C LEU A 128 15.03 20.76 3.47
N SER A 129 15.43 19.64 2.87
CA SER A 129 15.37 19.42 1.42
C SER A 129 13.97 18.98 1.02
N ILE A 130 13.18 19.91 0.49
CA ILE A 130 11.84 19.66 -0.01
C ILE A 130 11.96 19.23 -1.48
N GLU A 131 11.64 17.97 -1.73
CA GLU A 131 11.52 17.41 -3.07
C GLU A 131 10.18 17.87 -3.67
N THR A 132 10.20 18.92 -4.49
CA THR A 132 8.97 19.53 -5.03
C THR A 132 8.12 18.55 -5.85
N GLY A 133 8.75 17.56 -6.49
CA GLY A 133 8.05 16.50 -7.21
C GLY A 133 7.15 15.66 -6.31
N ASN A 134 7.58 15.34 -5.08
CA ASN A 134 6.73 14.64 -4.11
C ASN A 134 5.52 15.52 -3.73
N LEU A 135 5.72 16.82 -3.52
CA LEU A 135 4.61 17.74 -3.21
C LEU A 135 3.60 17.84 -4.36
N ILE A 136 4.07 17.97 -5.60
CA ILE A 136 3.20 18.09 -6.78
C ILE A 136 2.37 16.83 -6.95
N ILE A 137 3.00 15.65 -6.91
CA ILE A 137 2.30 14.36 -7.07
C ILE A 137 1.30 14.16 -5.92
N GLY A 138 1.68 14.51 -4.69
CA GLY A 138 0.80 14.40 -3.52
C GLY A 138 -0.42 15.34 -3.62
N LEU A 139 -0.21 16.59 -4.07
CA LEU A 139 -1.31 17.53 -4.30
C LEU A 139 -2.22 17.09 -5.44
N LEU A 140 -1.66 16.54 -6.53
CA LEU A 140 -2.44 15.96 -7.62
C LEU A 140 -3.27 14.76 -7.15
N ALA A 141 -2.69 13.87 -6.35
CA ALA A 141 -3.40 12.73 -5.77
C ALA A 141 -4.54 13.20 -4.86
N LEU A 142 -4.29 14.19 -4.00
CA LEU A 142 -5.30 14.79 -3.12
C LEU A 142 -6.42 15.45 -3.94
N PHE A 143 -6.06 16.22 -4.96
CA PHE A 143 -7.02 16.86 -5.87
C PHE A 143 -7.88 15.82 -6.60
N LEU A 144 -7.27 14.75 -7.11
CA LEU A 144 -7.99 13.63 -7.73
C LEU A 144 -8.97 13.00 -6.73
N LEU A 145 -8.53 12.69 -5.51
CA LEU A 145 -9.41 12.11 -4.48
C LEU A 145 -10.56 13.04 -4.07
N TRP A 146 -10.33 14.35 -4.07
CA TRP A 146 -11.35 15.34 -3.69
C TRP A 146 -12.45 15.50 -4.73
N PHE A 147 -12.12 15.41 -6.02
CA PHE A 147 -13.05 15.68 -7.12
C PHE A 147 -13.49 14.45 -7.92
N ALA A 148 -12.84 13.30 -7.76
CA ALA A 148 -13.15 12.13 -8.57
C ALA A 148 -14.38 11.36 -8.06
N ASN A 149 -15.37 11.22 -8.94
CA ASN A 149 -16.45 10.26 -8.77
C ASN A 149 -15.89 8.83 -8.80
N TYR A 150 -16.38 7.93 -7.93
CA TYR A 150 -15.96 6.52 -7.84
C TYR A 150 -15.86 5.82 -9.21
N GLN A 151 -16.77 6.11 -10.12
CA GLN A 151 -16.81 5.57 -11.48
C GLN A 151 -15.64 6.03 -12.36
N LEU A 152 -15.14 7.25 -12.14
CA LEU A 152 -13.98 7.80 -12.85
C LEU A 152 -12.69 7.15 -12.33
N ILE A 153 -12.57 6.99 -11.01
CA ILE A 153 -11.42 6.32 -10.37
C ILE A 153 -11.34 4.87 -10.85
N GLU A 154 -12.45 4.14 -10.80
CA GLU A 154 -12.53 2.75 -11.26
C GLU A 154 -12.11 2.62 -12.74
N ARG A 155 -12.63 3.50 -13.61
CA ARG A 155 -12.29 3.47 -15.04
C ARG A 155 -10.82 3.81 -15.31
N ILE A 156 -10.23 4.74 -14.56
CA ILE A 156 -8.80 5.08 -14.64
C ILE A 156 -7.94 3.91 -14.16
N LEU A 157 -8.29 3.27 -13.04
CA LEU A 157 -7.54 2.13 -12.49
C LEU A 157 -7.60 0.91 -13.43
N ILE A 158 -8.77 0.60 -14.01
CA ILE A 158 -8.91 -0.49 -14.98
C ILE A 158 -8.06 -0.20 -16.23
N PHE A 159 -8.08 1.04 -16.72
CA PHE A 159 -7.25 1.45 -17.86
C PHE A 159 -5.76 1.36 -17.55
N LEU A 160 -5.31 1.78 -16.37
CA LEU A 160 -3.90 1.73 -15.97
C LEU A 160 -3.36 0.31 -15.81
N VAL A 161 -4.21 -0.64 -15.37
CA VAL A 161 -3.79 -2.03 -15.11
C VAL A 161 -3.85 -2.91 -16.38
N ILE A 162 -4.78 -2.64 -17.29
CA ILE A 162 -5.01 -3.46 -18.49
C ILE A 162 -4.42 -2.82 -19.76
N GLY A 163 -4.30 -1.49 -19.79
CA GLY A 163 -3.85 -0.69 -20.94
C GLY A 163 -2.35 -0.62 -21.13
#